data_AF-A0AA41WIE9-F1
#
_entry.id   AF-A0AA41WIE9-F1
#
_cell.length_a   1.000
_cell.length_b   1.000
_cell.length_c   1.000
_cell.angle_alpha   90.00
_cell.angle_beta   90.00
_cell.angle_gamma   90.00
#
_symmetry.space_group_name_H-M   'P 1'
#
loop_
_entity.id
_entity.type
_entity.pdbx_description
1 polymer ?
#
loop_
_entity_poly.entity_id
_entity_poly.type
_entity_poly.pdbx_seq_one_letter_code
_entity_poly.pdbx_strand_id
1 'polypeptide(L)'
;MPGISHVAHTFLAFLTDLKLRRAPSLSELSRLRNGFEGWLKIELYLWLIERYGLRAGDDVGVEYKVWLDQRRGQMDRATKQCDLWVRDAEAPGYYHYIELKVPFANYNQGKLFLSASDDFWYMSRLLASNQSAATGSAILLGAGFDEHAWRRAIDEAVAYAGNDPAQVQLEVNTLTLDAAPPLQWAVMTKVYPSRSVSLVPSAEIVPLPVS
;
A
#
# COMPACT_ATOMS: atom_id res chain seq x y z
N MET A 1 -5.23 -18.19 4.61
CA MET A 1 -3.77 -18.42 4.48
C MET A 1 -3.03 -17.30 5.21
N PRO A 2 -1.73 -17.44 5.55
CA PRO A 2 -0.93 -16.31 6.03
C PRO A 2 -0.99 -15.18 5.00
N GLY A 3 -1.34 -13.98 5.41
CA GLY A 3 -1.51 -12.83 4.54
C GLY A 3 -2.36 -11.75 5.20
N ILE A 4 -2.62 -10.67 4.46
CA ILE A 4 -3.55 -9.63 4.85
C ILE A 4 -4.70 -9.57 3.85
N SER A 5 -5.89 -9.13 4.27
CA SER A 5 -7.04 -8.97 3.38
C SER A 5 -7.28 -7.52 2.97
N HIS A 6 -6.86 -6.57 3.82
CA HIS A 6 -7.11 -5.15 3.60
C HIS A 6 -5.97 -4.30 4.13
N VAL A 7 -5.36 -3.50 3.25
CA VAL A 7 -4.17 -2.69 3.59
C VAL A 7 -4.51 -1.63 4.64
N ALA A 8 -5.64 -0.92 4.51
CA ALA A 8 -6.01 0.14 5.45
C ALA A 8 -6.26 -0.37 6.87
N HIS A 9 -7.11 -1.39 7.05
CA HIS A 9 -7.34 -2.04 8.34
C HIS A 9 -6.06 -2.61 8.96
N THR A 10 -5.20 -3.23 8.15
CA THR A 10 -3.89 -3.72 8.60
C THR A 10 -3.02 -2.57 9.10
N PHE A 11 -2.96 -1.46 8.36
CA PHE A 11 -2.19 -0.30 8.76
C PHE A 11 -2.74 0.37 10.02
N LEU A 12 -4.06 0.46 10.18
CA LEU A 12 -4.69 0.94 11.42
C LEU A 12 -4.35 0.05 12.62
N ALA A 13 -4.39 -1.28 12.45
CA ALA A 13 -3.99 -2.22 13.49
C ALA A 13 -2.51 -2.05 13.86
N PHE A 14 -1.64 -1.88 12.87
CA PHE A 14 -0.23 -1.55 13.07
C PHE A 14 -0.06 -0.23 13.84
N LEU A 15 -0.73 0.86 13.43
CA LEU A 15 -0.63 2.16 14.10
C LEU A 15 -1.13 2.10 15.56
N THR A 16 -2.19 1.34 15.82
CA THR A 16 -2.74 1.14 17.16
C THR A 16 -1.73 0.42 18.06
N ASP A 17 -1.12 -0.65 17.56
CA ASP A 17 -0.09 -1.39 18.26
C ASP A 17 1.19 -0.56 18.44
N LEU A 18 1.58 0.20 17.42
CA LEU A 18 2.73 1.11 17.45
C LEU A 18 2.57 2.18 18.53
N LYS A 19 1.36 2.75 18.66
CA LYS A 19 1.02 3.68 19.74
C LYS A 19 1.29 3.03 21.11
N LEU A 20 0.92 1.78 21.31
CA LEU A 20 1.12 1.10 22.60
C LEU A 20 2.58 0.75 22.87
N ARG A 21 3.30 0.21 21.88
CA ARG A 21 4.68 -0.29 22.06
C ARG A 21 5.75 0.80 22.00
N ARG A 22 5.50 1.89 21.27
CA ARG A 22 6.52 2.90 20.92
C ARG A 22 6.11 4.33 21.27
N ALA A 23 4.99 4.58 21.95
CA ALA A 23 4.56 5.92 22.34
C ALA A 23 5.70 6.84 22.87
N PRO A 24 6.56 6.40 23.80
CA PRO A 24 7.65 7.24 24.32
C PRO A 24 8.71 7.60 23.27
N SER A 25 8.90 6.75 22.26
CA SER A 25 9.93 6.90 21.23
C SER A 25 9.42 7.62 19.98
N LEU A 26 8.11 7.66 19.74
CA LEU A 26 7.52 8.28 18.55
C LEU A 26 7.89 9.77 18.42
N SER A 27 7.99 10.50 19.53
CA SER A 27 8.43 11.90 19.54
C SER A 27 9.85 12.06 18.98
N GLU A 28 10.78 11.21 19.41
CA GLU A 28 12.17 11.26 18.97
C GLU A 28 12.33 10.74 17.53
N LEU A 29 11.65 9.64 17.20
CA LEU A 29 11.68 9.05 15.87
C LEU A 29 11.13 10.00 14.80
N SER A 30 10.08 10.77 15.12
CA SER A 30 9.51 11.75 14.18
C SER A 30 10.51 12.86 13.79
N ARG A 31 11.54 13.13 14.61
CA ARG A 31 12.58 14.13 14.30
C ARG A 31 13.54 13.66 13.21
N LEU A 32 13.57 12.37 12.90
CA LEU A 32 14.50 11.78 11.93
C LEU A 32 14.10 12.02 10.47
N ARG A 33 12.95 12.65 10.19
CA ARG A 33 12.46 12.99 8.84
C ARG A 33 12.48 11.76 7.91
N ASN A 34 13.29 11.74 6.86
CA ASN A 34 13.40 10.59 5.95
C ASN A 34 13.86 9.31 6.68
N GLY A 35 14.63 9.44 7.77
CA GLY A 35 14.99 8.30 8.63
C GLY A 35 13.78 7.69 9.35
N PHE A 36 12.73 8.49 9.59
CA PHE A 36 11.47 7.99 10.14
C PHE A 36 10.71 7.13 9.12
N GLU A 37 10.66 7.53 7.85
CA GLU A 37 10.04 6.73 6.77
C GLU A 37 10.73 5.38 6.62
N GLY A 38 12.06 5.37 6.58
CA GLY A 38 12.85 4.13 6.52
C GLY A 38 12.62 3.24 7.75
N TRP A 39 12.62 3.80 8.95
CA TRP A 39 12.33 3.05 10.17
C TRP A 39 10.90 2.48 10.18
N LEU A 40 9.90 3.28 9.83
CA LEU A 40 8.48 2.88 9.84
C LEU A 40 8.22 1.74 8.86
N LYS A 41 8.87 1.76 7.70
CA LYS A 41 8.86 0.66 6.71
C LYS A 41 9.35 -0.65 7.33
N ILE A 42 10.50 -0.63 8.00
CA ILE A 42 11.07 -1.83 8.62
C ILE A 42 10.23 -2.30 9.81
N GLU A 43 9.71 -1.37 10.63
CA GLU A 43 8.86 -1.72 11.76
C GLU A 43 7.53 -2.36 11.28
N LEU A 44 6.91 -1.83 10.22
CA LEU A 44 5.72 -2.44 9.61
C LEU A 44 6.03 -3.83 9.04
N TYR A 45 7.16 -3.99 8.34
CA TYR A 45 7.61 -5.28 7.81
C TYR A 45 7.75 -6.35 8.90
N LEU A 46 8.47 -6.03 9.99
CA LEU A 46 8.67 -6.95 11.11
C LEU A 46 7.35 -7.25 11.83
N TRP A 47 6.51 -6.23 12.02
CA TRP A 47 5.21 -6.40 12.63
C TRP A 47 4.29 -7.32 11.82
N LEU A 48 4.30 -7.23 10.49
CA LEU A 48 3.54 -8.13 9.62
C LEU A 48 3.97 -9.59 9.77
N ILE A 49 5.28 -9.85 9.85
CA ILE A 49 5.84 -11.19 10.09
C ILE A 49 5.33 -11.74 11.42
N GLU A 50 5.48 -10.99 12.50
CA GLU A 50 5.10 -11.42 13.84
C GLU A 50 3.59 -11.60 13.98
N ARG A 51 2.80 -10.64 13.48
CA ARG A 51 1.35 -10.61 13.68
C ARG A 51 0.59 -11.63 12.84
N TYR A 52 1.05 -11.88 11.61
CA TYR A 52 0.35 -12.75 10.65
C TYR A 52 1.11 -14.04 10.35
N GLY A 53 2.26 -14.28 10.98
CA GLY A 53 3.09 -15.47 10.75
C GLY A 53 3.64 -15.55 9.33
N LEU A 54 3.97 -14.40 8.73
CA LEU A 54 4.44 -14.33 7.35
C LEU A 54 5.91 -14.72 7.25
N ARG A 55 6.29 -15.44 6.20
CA ARG A 55 7.69 -15.74 5.91
C ARG A 55 8.33 -14.63 5.07
N ALA A 56 9.46 -14.14 5.55
CA ALA A 56 10.30 -13.19 4.84
C ALA A 56 10.73 -13.71 3.45
N GLY A 57 10.60 -12.88 2.43
CA GLY A 57 10.98 -13.22 1.04
C GLY A 57 9.96 -14.08 0.28
N ASP A 58 9.01 -14.71 0.97
CA ASP A 58 7.97 -15.56 0.38
C ASP A 58 6.58 -14.92 0.47
N ASP A 59 6.21 -14.47 1.67
CA ASP A 59 4.88 -13.95 2.00
C ASP A 59 4.91 -12.43 2.24
N VAL A 60 6.09 -11.87 2.51
CA VAL A 60 6.31 -10.44 2.71
C VAL A 60 7.75 -10.07 2.36
N GLY A 61 7.95 -8.90 1.78
CA GLY A 61 9.28 -8.37 1.49
C GLY A 61 9.33 -6.86 1.42
N VAL A 62 10.56 -6.33 1.40
CA VAL A 62 10.85 -4.90 1.29
C VAL A 62 11.54 -4.60 -0.03
N GLU A 63 11.35 -3.39 -0.55
CA GLU A 63 12.06 -2.85 -1.71
C GLU A 63 12.02 -3.76 -2.94
N TYR A 64 10.84 -3.87 -3.54
CA TYR A 64 10.62 -4.74 -4.70
C TYR A 64 10.35 -3.93 -5.96
N LYS A 65 10.97 -4.33 -7.07
CA LYS A 65 10.76 -3.66 -8.36
C LYS A 65 9.53 -4.22 -9.05
N VAL A 66 8.47 -3.42 -9.14
CA VAL A 66 7.24 -3.72 -9.84
C VAL A 66 7.23 -3.14 -11.25
N TRP A 67 6.61 -3.89 -12.18
CA TRP A 67 6.37 -3.44 -13.55
C TRP A 67 5.09 -2.64 -13.66
N LEU A 68 5.11 -1.62 -14.51
CA LEU A 68 4.00 -0.69 -14.69
C LEU A 68 3.37 -0.88 -16.07
N ASP A 69 2.05 -0.75 -16.16
CA ASP A 69 1.28 -0.82 -17.40
C ASP A 69 1.52 0.43 -18.27
N GLN A 70 2.45 0.29 -19.21
CA GLN A 70 2.90 1.36 -20.11
C GLN A 70 1.83 1.85 -21.10
N ARG A 71 0.65 1.21 -21.18
CA ARG A 71 -0.42 1.65 -22.08
C ARG A 71 -1.01 3.01 -21.71
N ARG A 72 -0.68 3.54 -20.52
CA ARG A 72 -1.06 4.90 -20.10
C ARG A 72 0.04 5.90 -20.47
N GLY A 73 -0.19 6.70 -21.51
CA GLY A 73 0.80 7.59 -22.15
C GLY A 73 1.36 8.75 -21.32
N GLN A 74 0.98 8.89 -20.05
CA GLN A 74 1.55 9.88 -19.11
C GLN A 74 2.71 9.30 -18.26
N MET A 75 3.13 8.06 -18.53
CA MET A 75 4.15 7.35 -17.74
C MET A 75 5.57 7.66 -18.21
N ASP A 76 6.44 8.01 -17.25
CA ASP A 76 7.86 8.30 -17.51
C ASP A 76 8.80 7.11 -17.20
N ARG A 77 8.28 6.07 -16.53
CA ARG A 77 9.07 4.91 -16.08
C ARG A 77 8.41 3.56 -16.35
N ALA A 78 9.23 2.59 -16.74
CA ALA A 78 8.81 1.21 -16.98
C ALA A 78 8.57 0.41 -15.68
N THR A 79 9.29 0.77 -14.62
CA THR A 79 9.25 0.09 -13.33
C THR A 79 9.25 1.10 -12.19
N LYS A 80 8.73 0.70 -11.04
CA LYS A 80 8.83 1.42 -9.76
C LYS A 80 9.35 0.46 -8.71
N GLN A 81 10.19 0.94 -7.80
CA GLN A 81 10.49 0.20 -6.57
C GLN A 81 9.40 0.53 -5.56
N CYS A 82 8.66 -0.47 -5.08
CA CYS A 82 7.71 -0.31 -3.99
C CYS A 82 8.36 -0.63 -2.65
N ASP A 83 7.93 0.05 -1.60
CA ASP A 83 8.47 -0.13 -0.25
C ASP A 83 8.23 -1.51 0.35
N LEU A 84 7.00 -2.04 0.25
CA LEU A 84 6.65 -3.37 0.74
C LEU A 84 5.78 -4.13 -0.27
N TRP A 85 5.84 -5.46 -0.19
CA TRP A 85 4.84 -6.34 -0.77
C TRP A 85 4.44 -7.39 0.27
N VAL A 86 3.15 -7.76 0.30
CA VAL A 86 2.57 -8.65 1.30
C VAL A 86 1.58 -9.59 0.64
N ARG A 87 1.57 -10.87 1.00
CA ARG A 87 0.64 -11.87 0.46
C ARG A 87 -0.82 -11.50 0.78
N ASP A 88 -1.67 -11.67 -0.21
CA ASP A 88 -3.12 -11.57 -0.06
C ASP A 88 -3.67 -12.84 0.64
N ALA A 89 -4.45 -12.65 1.71
CA ALA A 89 -5.02 -13.73 2.49
C ALA A 89 -6.17 -14.47 1.78
N GLU A 90 -6.86 -13.79 0.86
CA GLU A 90 -8.08 -14.20 0.18
C GLU A 90 -7.80 -14.73 -1.24
N ALA A 91 -6.73 -14.27 -1.89
CA ALA A 91 -6.30 -14.65 -3.22
C ALA A 91 -4.89 -15.29 -3.21
N PRO A 92 -4.78 -16.63 -3.06
CA PRO A 92 -3.50 -17.33 -3.06
C PRO A 92 -2.68 -17.02 -4.31
N GLY A 93 -1.40 -16.69 -4.10
CA GLY A 93 -0.48 -16.32 -5.17
C GLY A 93 -0.52 -14.86 -5.60
N TYR A 94 -1.42 -14.05 -5.02
CA TYR A 94 -1.48 -12.60 -5.23
C TYR A 94 -0.90 -11.82 -4.05
N TYR A 95 -0.52 -10.57 -4.32
CA TYR A 95 0.16 -9.69 -3.37
C TYR A 95 -0.42 -8.27 -3.36
N HIS A 96 -0.41 -7.65 -2.19
CA HIS A 96 -0.59 -6.23 -1.98
C HIS A 96 0.77 -5.55 -2.10
N TYR A 97 0.91 -4.64 -3.05
CA TYR A 97 2.10 -3.79 -3.16
C TYR A 97 1.83 -2.43 -2.52
N ILE A 98 2.76 -1.95 -1.71
CA ILE A 98 2.57 -0.81 -0.81
C ILE A 98 3.75 0.14 -0.96
N GLU A 99 3.44 1.42 -1.22
CA GLU A 99 4.36 2.53 -1.02
C GLU A 99 4.04 3.22 0.32
N LEU A 100 5.06 3.60 1.07
CA LEU A 100 4.93 4.36 2.31
C LEU A 100 5.50 5.76 2.12
N LYS A 101 4.82 6.77 2.65
CA LYS A 101 5.29 8.15 2.61
C LYS A 101 4.97 8.85 3.91
N VAL A 102 5.98 9.51 4.49
CA VAL A 102 5.81 10.30 5.72
C VAL A 102 6.00 11.78 5.43
N PRO A 103 4.96 12.49 4.99
CA PRO A 103 5.02 13.93 4.85
C PRO A 103 5.12 14.60 6.24
N PHE A 104 5.84 15.72 6.31
CA PHE A 104 5.90 16.58 7.50
C PHE A 104 5.36 17.96 7.15
N ALA A 105 4.52 18.53 8.01
CA ALA A 105 4.02 19.89 7.81
C ALA A 105 5.16 20.90 7.93
N ASN A 106 5.66 21.34 6.78
CA ASN A 106 6.73 22.34 6.65
C ASN A 106 6.53 23.13 5.35
N TYR A 107 7.44 24.08 5.08
CA TYR A 107 7.37 24.93 3.88
C TYR A 107 7.39 24.17 2.54
N ASN A 108 7.77 22.89 2.52
CA ASN A 108 7.81 22.02 1.34
C ASN A 108 6.63 21.03 1.26
N GLN A 109 5.59 21.19 2.08
CA GLN A 109 4.47 20.22 2.14
C GLN A 109 3.82 19.94 0.78
N GLY A 110 3.69 20.95 -0.10
CA GLY A 110 3.12 20.75 -1.44
C GLY A 110 3.93 19.77 -2.29
N LYS A 111 5.28 19.81 -2.21
CA LYS A 111 6.14 18.86 -2.93
C LYS A 111 5.98 17.43 -2.41
N LEU A 112 5.75 17.28 -1.10
CA LEU A 112 5.57 15.97 -0.48
C LEU A 112 4.22 15.36 -0.88
N PHE A 113 3.15 16.15 -0.94
CA PHE A 113 1.85 15.68 -1.44
C PHE A 113 1.87 15.36 -2.92
N LEU A 114 2.61 16.12 -3.74
CA LEU A 114 2.82 15.78 -5.14
C LEU A 114 3.54 14.43 -5.28
N SER A 115 4.62 14.21 -4.52
CA SER A 115 5.31 12.91 -4.50
C SER A 115 4.39 11.77 -4.07
N ALA A 116 3.55 11.99 -3.06
CA ALA A 116 2.57 11.00 -2.61
C ALA A 116 1.50 10.70 -3.67
N SER A 117 1.06 11.73 -4.39
CA SER A 117 0.10 11.61 -5.49
C SER A 117 0.68 10.81 -6.65
N ASP A 118 1.93 11.10 -7.01
CA ASP A 118 2.69 10.33 -7.99
C ASP A 118 2.82 8.87 -7.53
N ASP A 119 3.21 8.62 -6.28
CA ASP A 119 3.32 7.27 -5.75
C ASP A 119 2.02 6.48 -5.91
N PHE A 120 0.87 7.04 -5.55
CA PHE A 120 -0.42 6.39 -5.79
C PHE A 120 -0.74 6.22 -7.28
N TRP A 121 -0.41 7.22 -8.11
CA TRP A 121 -0.57 7.15 -9.56
C TRP A 121 0.19 5.95 -10.16
N TYR A 122 1.43 5.70 -9.74
CA TYR A 122 2.21 4.53 -10.18
C TYR A 122 1.69 3.23 -9.58
N MET A 123 1.39 3.21 -8.28
CA MET A 123 0.86 2.03 -7.60
C MET A 123 -0.51 1.61 -8.13
N SER A 124 -1.28 2.51 -8.74
CA SER A 124 -2.55 2.19 -9.41
C SER A 124 -2.41 1.71 -10.86
N ARG A 125 -1.18 1.62 -11.37
CA ARG A 125 -0.85 1.21 -12.75
C ARG A 125 0.12 0.04 -12.80
N LEU A 126 0.09 -0.84 -11.81
CA LEU A 126 0.89 -2.07 -11.85
C LEU A 126 0.42 -2.95 -13.01
N LEU A 127 1.36 -3.65 -13.64
CA LEU A 127 1.06 -4.69 -14.62
C LEU A 127 0.54 -5.94 -13.90
N ALA A 128 -0.70 -5.86 -13.42
CA ALA A 128 -1.25 -6.74 -12.39
C ALA A 128 -1.19 -8.24 -12.73
N SER A 129 -1.40 -8.63 -13.99
CA SER A 129 -1.33 -10.04 -14.42
C SER A 129 0.08 -10.63 -14.32
N ASN A 130 1.12 -9.82 -14.55
CA ASN A 130 2.50 -10.28 -14.55
C ASN A 130 3.13 -10.20 -13.15
N GLN A 131 2.49 -9.45 -12.25
CA GLN A 131 2.96 -9.22 -10.90
C GLN A 131 2.07 -9.93 -9.85
N SER A 132 1.03 -10.63 -10.29
CA SER A 132 0.00 -11.16 -9.39
C SER A 132 -0.47 -10.11 -8.38
N ALA A 133 -0.68 -8.87 -8.83
CA ALA A 133 -1.07 -7.79 -7.93
C ALA A 133 -2.56 -7.93 -7.58
N ALA A 134 -2.87 -8.11 -6.29
CA ALA A 134 -4.23 -7.95 -5.77
C ALA A 134 -4.55 -6.45 -5.62
N THR A 135 -3.61 -5.71 -5.04
CA THR A 135 -3.76 -4.26 -4.87
C THR A 135 -2.43 -3.53 -5.06
N GLY A 136 -2.53 -2.26 -5.41
CA GLY A 136 -1.42 -1.32 -5.30
C GLY A 136 -1.85 -0.13 -4.46
N SER A 137 -1.11 0.14 -3.39
CA SER A 137 -1.49 1.08 -2.35
C SER A 137 -0.41 2.11 -2.09
N ALA A 138 -0.84 3.31 -1.69
CA ALA A 138 0.02 4.32 -1.09
C ALA A 138 -0.50 4.63 0.32
N ILE A 139 0.39 4.49 1.30
CA ILE A 139 0.14 4.78 2.70
C ILE A 139 0.82 6.11 3.04
N LEU A 140 0.08 6.99 3.67
CA LEU A 140 0.53 8.31 4.10
C LEU A 140 0.40 8.42 5.62
N LEU A 141 1.44 8.90 6.28
CA LEU A 141 1.42 9.25 7.71
C LEU A 141 2.01 10.65 7.89
N GLY A 142 1.14 11.63 8.12
CA GLY A 142 1.50 13.03 8.27
C GLY A 142 1.52 13.49 9.74
N ALA A 143 2.58 14.20 10.13
CA ALA A 143 2.65 14.89 11.41
C ALA A 143 2.47 16.41 11.23
N GLY A 144 1.63 17.02 12.07
CA GLY A 144 1.45 18.48 12.13
C GLY A 144 0.53 19.07 11.05
N PHE A 145 -0.26 18.25 10.37
CA PHE A 145 -1.22 18.72 9.37
C PHE A 145 -2.58 19.03 9.98
N ASP A 146 -3.18 20.13 9.52
CA ASP A 146 -4.60 20.39 9.69
C ASP A 146 -5.43 19.30 8.99
N GLU A 147 -6.48 18.83 9.64
CA GLU A 147 -7.30 17.71 9.15
C GLU A 147 -7.99 18.05 7.81
N HIS A 148 -8.50 19.28 7.68
CA HIS A 148 -9.22 19.68 6.48
C HIS A 148 -8.27 19.86 5.30
N ALA A 149 -7.08 20.43 5.52
CA ALA A 149 -6.03 20.52 4.52
C ALA A 149 -5.51 19.13 4.11
N TRP A 150 -5.32 18.24 5.08
CA TRP A 150 -4.94 16.84 4.85
C TRP A 150 -5.94 16.15 3.94
N ARG A 151 -7.22 16.12 4.33
CA ARG A 151 -8.27 15.46 3.56
C ARG A 151 -8.35 15.99 2.12
N ARG A 152 -8.31 17.32 1.93
CA ARG A 152 -8.28 17.90 0.56
C ARG A 152 -7.10 17.41 -0.26
N ALA A 153 -5.90 17.37 0.31
CA ALA A 153 -4.72 16.88 -0.39
C ALA A 153 -4.84 15.39 -0.77
N ILE A 154 -5.46 14.56 0.07
CA ILE A 154 -5.72 13.15 -0.24
C ILE A 154 -6.76 13.02 -1.36
N ASP A 155 -7.85 13.78 -1.30
CA ASP A 155 -8.89 13.76 -2.34
C ASP A 155 -8.31 14.20 -3.70
N GLU A 156 -7.44 15.22 -3.71
CA GLU A 156 -6.70 15.67 -4.90
C GLU A 156 -5.77 14.57 -5.43
N ALA A 157 -5.06 13.85 -4.57
CA ALA A 157 -4.18 12.74 -4.95
C ALA A 157 -4.95 11.58 -5.61
N VAL A 158 -6.12 11.23 -5.06
CA VAL A 158 -7.00 10.21 -5.63
C VAL A 158 -7.54 10.65 -6.99
N ALA A 159 -7.99 11.90 -7.10
CA ALA A 159 -8.48 12.46 -8.36
C ALA A 159 -7.39 12.49 -9.44
N TYR A 160 -6.17 12.91 -9.07
CA TYR A 160 -5.00 12.92 -9.95
C TYR A 160 -4.68 11.54 -10.52
N ALA A 161 -4.85 10.47 -9.73
CA ALA A 161 -4.60 9.11 -10.19
C ALA A 161 -5.56 8.66 -11.31
N GLY A 162 -6.74 9.28 -11.44
CA GLY A 162 -7.68 9.05 -12.56
C GLY A 162 -8.17 7.61 -12.68
N ASN A 163 -8.40 6.97 -11.54
CA ASN A 163 -8.94 5.61 -11.47
C ASN A 163 -10.48 5.64 -11.43
N ASP A 164 -11.11 4.54 -11.84
CA ASP A 164 -12.53 4.31 -11.57
C ASP A 164 -12.75 4.30 -10.05
N PRO A 165 -13.64 5.15 -9.49
CA PRO A 165 -13.93 5.18 -8.07
C PRO A 165 -14.36 3.83 -7.49
N ALA A 166 -15.03 2.97 -8.28
CA ALA A 166 -15.43 1.63 -7.84
C ALA A 166 -14.24 0.69 -7.58
N GLN A 167 -13.06 1.05 -8.06
CA GLN A 167 -11.83 0.28 -7.91
C GLN A 167 -10.86 0.92 -6.91
N VAL A 168 -11.24 2.02 -6.27
CA VAL A 168 -10.43 2.72 -5.28
C VAL A 168 -11.05 2.54 -3.90
N GLN A 169 -10.26 2.01 -2.98
CA GLN A 169 -10.55 2.05 -1.55
C GLN A 169 -9.74 3.20 -0.96
N LEU A 170 -10.41 4.03 -0.16
CA LEU A 170 -9.81 5.18 0.50
C LEU A 170 -10.19 5.17 1.97
N GLU A 171 -9.19 5.22 2.84
CA GLU A 171 -9.38 5.47 4.26
C GLU A 171 -8.51 6.65 4.68
N VAL A 172 -9.10 7.61 5.40
CA VAL A 172 -8.44 8.82 5.90
C VAL A 172 -8.89 9.00 7.34
N ASN A 173 -7.95 9.10 8.26
CA ASN A 173 -8.26 9.18 9.68
C ASN A 173 -7.11 9.83 10.47
N THR A 174 -7.33 10.02 11.76
CA THR A 174 -6.37 10.64 12.68
C THR A 174 -6.05 9.67 13.82
N LEU A 175 -4.77 9.48 14.11
CA LEU A 175 -4.30 8.78 15.30
C LEU A 175 -3.98 9.78 16.40
N THR A 176 -4.76 9.74 17.48
CA THR A 176 -4.52 10.57 18.67
C THR A 176 -3.40 9.95 19.51
N LEU A 177 -2.37 10.73 19.84
CA LEU A 177 -1.26 10.35 20.71
C LEU A 177 -1.39 11.12 22.04
N ASP A 178 -1.14 10.45 23.16
CA ASP A 178 -1.46 11.02 24.49
C ASP A 178 -0.50 12.17 24.88
N ALA A 179 0.74 12.14 24.39
CA ALA A 179 1.79 13.11 24.70
C ALA A 179 2.43 13.77 23.45
N ALA A 180 1.77 13.68 22.30
CA ALA A 180 2.27 14.23 21.04
C ALA A 180 1.12 14.76 20.17
N PRO A 181 1.40 15.68 19.21
CA PRO A 181 0.40 16.08 18.22
C PRO A 181 -0.20 14.87 17.49
N PRO A 182 -1.48 14.93 17.11
CA PRO A 182 -2.11 13.85 16.37
C PRO A 182 -1.39 13.61 15.03
N LEU A 183 -1.38 12.35 14.61
CA LEU A 183 -0.89 11.96 13.30
C LEU A 183 -2.08 11.81 12.36
N GLN A 184 -2.04 12.50 11.24
CA GLN A 184 -2.96 12.26 10.14
C GLN A 184 -2.47 11.04 9.37
N TRP A 185 -3.37 10.15 8.95
CA TRP A 185 -2.99 9.06 8.07
C TRP A 185 -4.03 8.82 6.99
N ALA A 186 -3.57 8.24 5.89
CA ALA A 186 -4.43 7.84 4.79
C ALA A 186 -3.87 6.59 4.11
N VAL A 187 -4.76 5.76 3.60
CA VAL A 187 -4.44 4.64 2.72
C VAL A 187 -5.29 4.75 1.47
N MET A 188 -4.63 4.94 0.34
CA MET A 188 -5.23 4.95 -0.99
C MET A 188 -4.87 3.64 -1.68
N THR A 189 -5.86 2.84 -2.03
CA THR A 189 -5.66 1.49 -2.56
C THR A 189 -6.41 1.32 -3.87
N LYS A 190 -5.67 0.97 -4.93
CA LYS A 190 -6.24 0.47 -6.18
C LYS A 190 -6.43 -1.04 -6.06
N VAL A 191 -7.67 -1.50 -6.18
CA VAL A 191 -7.99 -2.93 -6.30
C VAL A 191 -7.85 -3.35 -7.75
N TYR A 192 -7.06 -4.38 -8.03
CA TYR A 192 -6.99 -4.99 -9.35
C TYR A 192 -7.97 -6.16 -9.40
N PRO A 193 -8.74 -6.30 -10.50
CA PRO A 193 -9.55 -7.48 -10.68
C PRO A 193 -8.64 -8.71 -10.64
N SER A 194 -8.81 -9.56 -9.64
CA SER A 194 -8.25 -10.90 -9.69
C SER A 194 -8.86 -11.56 -10.93
N ARG A 195 -8.02 -12.08 -11.83
CA ARG A 195 -8.54 -12.97 -12.86
C ARG A 195 -9.20 -14.12 -12.10
N SER A 196 -10.52 -14.16 -12.12
CA SER A 196 -11.28 -15.37 -11.80
C SER A 196 -10.51 -16.52 -12.43
N VAL A 197 -10.08 -17.47 -11.60
CA VAL A 197 -9.48 -18.72 -12.06
C VAL A 197 -10.41 -19.20 -13.17
N SER A 198 -9.96 -19.17 -14.42
CA SER A 198 -10.66 -19.88 -15.49
C SER A 198 -10.68 -21.32 -15.02
N LEU A 199 -11.80 -21.75 -14.46
CA LEU A 199 -12.16 -23.16 -14.41
C LEU A 199 -12.20 -23.56 -15.88
N VAL A 200 -11.06 -24.05 -16.37
CA VAL A 200 -11.03 -24.74 -17.65
C VAL A 200 -12.04 -25.86 -17.48
N PRO A 201 -13.16 -25.87 -18.23
CA PRO A 201 -14.04 -27.02 -18.22
C PRO A 201 -13.17 -28.20 -18.59
N SER A 202 -13.09 -29.20 -17.72
CA SER A 202 -12.37 -30.43 -17.99
C SER A 202 -12.85 -30.92 -19.34
N ALA A 203 -11.97 -30.87 -20.35
CA ALA A 203 -12.29 -31.39 -21.67
C ALA A 203 -12.68 -32.84 -21.47
N GLU A 204 -13.94 -33.17 -21.78
CA GLU A 204 -14.41 -34.54 -21.81
C GLU A 204 -13.44 -35.34 -22.68
N ILE A 205 -12.83 -36.35 -22.08
CA ILE A 205 -12.05 -37.34 -22.79
C ILE A 205 -13.04 -38.12 -23.65
N VAL A 206 -13.16 -37.73 -24.92
CA VAL A 206 -13.85 -38.54 -25.93
C VAL A 206 -12.95 -39.75 -26.22
N PRO A 207 -13.39 -41.00 -25.97
CA PRO A 207 -12.60 -42.16 -26.36
C PRO A 207 -12.57 -42.25 -27.89
N LEU A 208 -11.39 -42.45 -28.46
CA LEU A 208 -11.22 -42.75 -29.87
C LEU A 208 -11.96 -44.06 -30.21
N PRO A 209 -12.66 -44.15 -31.35
CA PRO A 209 -13.21 -45.41 -31.82
C PRO A 209 -12.04 -46.32 -32.23
N VAL A 210 -12.04 -47.52 -31.68
CA VAL A 210 -11.16 -48.61 -32.12
C VAL A 210 -11.68 -49.09 -33.48
N SER A 211 -10.83 -49.01 -34.49
CA SER A 211 -10.98 -49.71 -35.77
C SER A 211 -9.68 -50.39 -36.11
#